data_AF-A0A6J5ZCX0-F1
#
_entry.id   AF-A0A6J5ZCX0-F1
#
_cell.length_a   1.000
_cell.length_b   1.000
_cell.length_c   1.000
_cell.angle_alpha   90.00
_cell.angle_beta   90.00
_cell.angle_gamma   90.00
#
_symmetry.space_group_name_H-M   'P 1'
#
loop_
_entity.id
_entity.type
_entity.pdbx_description
1 polymer ?
#
loop_
_entity_poly.entity_id
_entity_poly.type
_entity_poly.pdbx_seq_one_letter_code
_entity_poly.pdbx_strand_id
1 'polypeptide(L)'
;MSLNSPLSSSVKSRFGGNGRTRSKIIATVAAMAAVPFILSTFAASVTVGSGSLNFGQGSQQAVACDSQVYVALAQEWYSAPTPTDATNGYFRVKSVTVSGVDLVACQKTKLRIRLIDNAGKEILIGPSEAKVLQMAIPTSTAPSSTSDAAALGLSYLTGPGDLISGVMSAAISLSTSGTSMYDGSALSANSADVTFYLDPTSTLINIDGASVGRTTVESVNNPSAMG
;
A
#
# COMPACT_ATOMS: atom_id res chain seq x y z
N MET A 1 -29.41 -6.32 -83.44
CA MET A 1 -28.90 -7.23 -82.39
C MET A 1 -27.38 -7.07 -82.34
N SER A 2 -26.85 -6.59 -81.23
CA SER A 2 -25.42 -6.50 -80.96
C SER A 2 -25.23 -6.81 -79.48
N LEU A 3 -24.66 -7.97 -79.21
CA LEU A 3 -24.22 -8.42 -77.90
C LEU A 3 -22.82 -7.85 -77.70
N ASN A 4 -22.61 -7.08 -76.63
CA ASN A 4 -21.27 -6.68 -76.16
C ASN A 4 -21.03 -7.29 -74.78
N SER A 5 -19.90 -7.98 -74.69
CA SER A 5 -19.48 -8.88 -73.62
C SER A 5 -19.25 -8.19 -72.26
N PRO A 6 -19.51 -8.87 -71.13
CA PRO A 6 -19.27 -8.35 -69.80
C PRO A 6 -17.88 -8.78 -69.32
N LEU A 7 -16.87 -7.92 -69.44
CA LEU A 7 -15.61 -7.97 -68.67
C LEU A 7 -14.81 -6.69 -68.95
N SER A 8 -15.22 -5.57 -68.36
CA SER A 8 -14.35 -4.41 -68.20
C SER A 8 -14.93 -3.49 -67.13
N SER A 9 -14.46 -3.63 -65.90
CA SER A 9 -14.51 -2.55 -64.92
C SER A 9 -13.56 -2.90 -63.77
N SER A 10 -12.37 -2.35 -63.87
CA SER A 10 -11.34 -2.39 -62.83
C SER A 10 -11.78 -1.54 -61.63
N VAL A 11 -11.55 -2.08 -60.44
CA VAL A 11 -11.82 -1.45 -59.15
C VAL A 11 -10.91 -0.24 -58.97
N LYS A 12 -11.46 0.97 -59.02
CA LYS A 12 -10.77 2.21 -58.64
C LYS A 12 -10.88 2.44 -57.13
N SER A 13 -9.76 2.31 -56.42
CA SER A 13 -9.57 2.77 -55.05
C SER A 13 -9.77 4.28 -54.97
N ARG A 14 -10.86 4.73 -54.33
CA ARG A 14 -11.09 6.15 -54.00
C ARG A 14 -10.41 6.48 -52.67
N PHE A 15 -9.20 7.03 -52.74
CA PHE A 15 -8.64 7.82 -51.65
C PHE A 15 -9.15 9.25 -51.81
N GLY A 16 -10.06 9.67 -50.94
CA GLY A 16 -10.67 11.00 -50.99
C GLY A 16 -11.57 11.22 -49.78
N GLY A 17 -11.08 11.97 -48.80
CA GLY A 17 -11.78 12.22 -47.55
C GLY A 17 -11.15 13.35 -46.74
N ASN A 18 -11.33 14.57 -47.24
CA ASN A 18 -11.15 15.83 -46.54
C ASN A 18 -11.97 15.84 -45.22
N GLY A 19 -11.36 16.11 -44.06
CA GLY A 19 -12.09 16.07 -42.80
C GLY A 19 -11.29 16.53 -41.58
N ARG A 20 -11.24 17.84 -41.37
CA ARG A 20 -10.62 18.62 -40.29
C ARG A 20 -11.14 18.33 -38.86
N THR A 21 -11.66 17.14 -38.58
CA THR A 21 -12.37 16.78 -37.33
C THR A 21 -11.73 15.65 -36.52
N ARG A 22 -10.63 15.03 -36.98
CA ARG A 22 -9.93 13.98 -36.22
C ARG A 22 -8.78 14.46 -35.31
N SER A 23 -8.29 15.68 -35.48
CA SER A 23 -7.15 16.20 -34.70
C SER A 23 -7.54 16.62 -33.27
N LYS A 24 -8.79 17.07 -33.04
CA LYS A 24 -9.21 17.55 -31.72
C LYS A 24 -9.50 16.42 -30.73
N ILE A 25 -9.96 15.27 -31.19
CA ILE A 25 -10.33 14.12 -30.32
C ILE A 25 -9.07 13.42 -29.78
N ILE A 26 -7.98 13.36 -30.55
CA ILE A 26 -6.74 12.72 -30.12
C ILE A 26 -6.01 13.60 -29.09
N ALA A 27 -6.10 14.92 -29.20
CA ALA A 27 -5.50 15.85 -28.23
C ALA A 27 -6.23 15.85 -26.86
N THR A 28 -7.56 15.70 -26.82
CA THR A 28 -8.32 15.63 -25.55
C THR A 28 -8.15 14.30 -24.84
N VAL A 29 -8.02 13.18 -25.56
CA VAL A 29 -7.80 11.86 -24.94
C VAL A 29 -6.39 11.75 -24.34
N ALA A 30 -5.39 12.39 -24.94
CA ALA A 30 -4.04 12.45 -24.36
C ALA A 30 -3.98 13.29 -23.07
N ALA A 31 -4.78 14.36 -22.97
CA ALA A 31 -4.84 15.18 -21.76
C ALA A 31 -5.54 14.48 -20.58
N MET A 32 -6.53 13.62 -20.84
CA MET A 32 -7.20 12.84 -19.78
C MET A 32 -6.41 11.61 -19.32
N ALA A 33 -5.50 11.08 -20.16
CA ALA A 33 -4.61 9.98 -19.78
C ALA A 33 -3.42 10.44 -18.91
N ALA A 34 -3.15 11.74 -18.82
CA ALA A 34 -2.08 12.30 -18.01
C ALA A 34 -2.50 12.72 -16.59
N VAL A 35 -3.80 12.70 -16.28
CA VAL A 35 -4.32 13.15 -14.97
C VAL A 35 -4.12 12.15 -13.81
N PRO A 36 -3.99 10.81 -13.99
CA PRO A 36 -3.75 9.96 -12.82
C PRO A 36 -2.28 9.90 -12.38
N PHE A 37 -1.34 10.54 -13.10
CA PHE A 37 0.07 10.61 -12.66
C PHE A 37 0.37 11.74 -11.66
N ILE A 38 -0.63 12.56 -11.32
CA ILE A 38 -0.53 13.61 -10.30
C ILE A 38 -1.59 13.37 -9.21
N LEU A 39 -1.81 12.11 -8.84
CA LEU A 39 -2.38 11.80 -7.53
C LEU A 39 -1.23 11.57 -6.57
N SER A 40 -0.84 12.68 -5.98
CA SER A 40 0.07 12.88 -4.86
C SER A 40 0.20 11.68 -3.92
N THR A 41 1.19 10.82 -4.15
CA THR A 41 1.81 10.09 -3.04
C THR A 41 2.51 11.13 -2.17
N PHE A 42 1.91 11.50 -1.05
CA PHE A 42 2.65 12.17 0.02
C PHE A 42 3.69 11.18 0.55
N ALA A 43 4.87 11.15 -0.08
CA ALA A 43 6.03 10.48 0.46
C ALA A 43 6.52 11.31 1.66
N ALA A 44 6.10 10.93 2.86
CA ALA A 44 6.76 11.38 4.07
C ALA A 44 8.07 10.59 4.21
N SER A 45 9.21 11.21 3.86
CA SER A 45 10.50 10.66 4.23
C SER A 45 10.73 10.92 5.71
N VAL A 46 10.75 9.85 6.51
CA VAL A 46 11.17 9.94 7.91
C VAL A 46 12.68 9.74 7.91
N THR A 47 13.44 10.83 7.89
CA THR A 47 14.87 10.76 8.22
C THR A 47 14.97 10.46 9.71
N VAL A 48 15.20 9.19 10.05
CA VAL A 48 15.44 8.79 11.44
C VAL A 48 16.85 9.25 11.81
N GLY A 49 16.94 10.36 12.55
CA GLY A 49 18.21 10.82 13.10
C GLY A 49 18.81 9.73 14.00
N SER A 50 20.11 9.46 13.84
CA SER A 50 20.89 8.45 14.58
C SER A 50 21.10 8.75 16.07
N GLY A 51 20.25 9.59 16.67
CA GLY A 51 20.29 9.94 18.08
C GLY A 51 19.42 9.01 18.92
N SER A 52 19.99 8.43 19.98
CA SER A 52 19.21 7.68 20.97
C SER A 52 18.21 8.61 21.68
N LEU A 53 16.94 8.56 21.27
CA LEU A 53 15.86 9.25 21.96
C LEU A 53 15.43 8.41 23.17
N ASN A 54 15.94 8.79 24.34
CA ASN A 54 15.57 8.18 25.62
C ASN A 54 14.39 8.96 26.22
N PHE A 55 13.16 8.59 25.85
CA PHE A 55 11.97 9.07 26.55
C PHE A 55 11.79 8.27 27.86
N GLY A 56 11.55 8.99 28.95
CA GLY A 56 11.45 8.42 30.29
C GLY A 56 10.42 7.27 30.38
N GLN A 57 10.79 6.24 31.16
CA GLN A 57 10.00 5.05 31.51
C GLN A 57 9.91 3.91 30.48
N GLY A 58 10.90 3.78 29.59
CA GLY A 58 11.12 2.53 28.85
C GLY A 58 11.98 2.73 27.61
N SER A 59 13.21 2.22 27.63
CA SER A 59 14.08 2.18 26.46
C SER A 59 13.52 1.18 25.44
N GLN A 60 12.56 1.60 24.63
CA GLN A 60 12.32 0.98 23.33
C GLN A 60 13.19 1.73 22.34
N GLN A 61 14.44 1.25 22.20
CA GLN A 61 15.36 1.72 21.17
C GLN A 61 14.71 1.49 19.80
N ALA A 62 14.34 2.58 19.12
CA ALA A 62 14.00 2.55 17.71
C ALA A 62 15.29 2.21 16.95
N VAL A 63 15.31 1.06 16.26
CA VAL A 63 16.44 0.63 15.45
C VAL A 63 16.10 0.93 14.01
N ALA A 64 16.65 2.02 13.49
CA ALA A 64 16.66 2.27 12.06
C ALA A 64 17.73 1.38 11.43
N CYS A 65 17.31 0.18 11.02
CA CYS A 65 18.12 -0.74 10.22
C CYS A 65 18.05 -0.42 8.72
N ASP A 66 17.06 0.40 8.31
CA ASP A 66 16.89 0.94 6.97
C ASP A 66 17.31 2.41 6.90
N SER A 67 17.94 2.81 5.79
CA SER A 67 18.28 4.21 5.53
C SER A 67 17.05 5.03 5.14
N GLN A 68 16.11 4.41 4.43
CA GLN A 68 14.86 5.04 4.01
C GLN A 68 13.83 3.97 3.67
N VAL A 69 12.60 4.15 4.16
CA VAL A 69 11.43 3.35 3.76
C VAL A 69 10.35 4.28 3.24
N TYR A 70 9.48 3.74 2.40
CA TYR A 70 8.32 4.46 1.88
C TYR A 70 7.04 3.79 2.35
N VAL A 71 5.99 4.58 2.53
CA VAL A 71 4.70 4.08 2.99
C VAL A 71 3.64 4.48 2.00
N ALA A 72 2.89 3.49 1.52
CA ALA A 72 1.75 3.67 0.64
C ALA A 72 0.48 3.13 1.30
N LEU A 73 -0.61 3.91 1.24
CA LEU A 73 -1.93 3.47 1.65
C LEU A 73 -2.71 3.06 0.42
N ALA A 74 -3.23 1.83 0.40
CA ALA A 74 -4.21 1.42 -0.58
C ALA A 74 -5.62 1.66 -0.01
N GLN A 75 -6.47 2.29 -0.82
CA GLN A 75 -7.85 2.58 -0.44
C GLN A 75 -8.82 1.92 -1.42
N GLU A 76 -9.99 1.55 -0.94
CA GLU A 76 -11.07 1.01 -1.77
C GLU A 76 -12.43 1.57 -1.34
N TRP A 77 -13.40 1.60 -2.26
CA TRP A 77 -14.74 2.08 -1.93
C TRP A 77 -15.43 1.14 -0.94
N TYR A 78 -15.96 1.71 0.14
CA TYR A 78 -16.80 1.05 1.12
C TYR A 78 -18.19 1.68 1.14
N SER A 79 -19.20 0.88 0.80
CA SER A 79 -20.60 1.33 0.85
C SER A 79 -21.10 1.30 2.29
N ALA A 80 -21.62 2.44 2.75
CA ALA A 80 -22.17 2.63 4.09
C ALA A 80 -23.52 3.36 4.00
N PRO A 81 -24.53 2.75 3.35
CA PRO A 81 -25.81 3.40 3.09
C PRO A 81 -26.49 3.78 4.41
N THR A 82 -27.14 4.94 4.42
CA THR A 82 -27.98 5.40 5.53
C THR A 82 -29.46 5.31 5.13
N PRO A 83 -30.41 5.36 6.09
CA PRO A 83 -31.83 5.38 5.76
C PRO A 83 -32.25 6.51 4.82
N THR A 84 -31.48 7.61 4.78
CA THR A 84 -31.72 8.80 3.96
C THR A 84 -30.87 8.87 2.69
N ASP A 85 -29.82 8.06 2.57
CA ASP A 85 -28.92 8.05 1.41
C ASP A 85 -28.35 6.65 1.16
N ALA A 86 -28.87 5.99 0.13
CA ALA A 86 -28.46 4.65 -0.30
C ALA A 86 -27.10 4.63 -1.03
N THR A 87 -26.56 5.79 -1.40
CA THR A 87 -25.28 5.93 -2.10
C THR A 87 -24.12 6.29 -1.16
N ASN A 88 -24.43 6.53 0.12
CA ASN A 88 -23.44 6.91 1.10
C ASN A 88 -22.32 5.86 1.25
N GLY A 89 -21.10 6.33 1.43
CA GLY A 89 -19.89 5.51 1.50
C GLY A 89 -18.63 6.37 1.53
N TYR A 90 -17.48 5.72 1.67
CA TYR A 90 -16.18 6.39 1.74
C TYR A 90 -15.08 5.48 1.18
N PHE A 91 -13.93 6.07 0.85
CA PHE A 91 -12.74 5.29 0.50
C PHE A 91 -12.07 4.81 1.77
N ARG A 92 -12.28 3.54 2.11
CA ARG A 92 -11.67 2.95 3.31
C ARG A 92 -10.22 2.62 3.07
N VAL A 93 -9.40 2.67 4.12
CA VAL A 93 -8.03 2.13 4.08
C VAL A 93 -8.08 0.61 4.09
N LYS A 94 -7.62 0.00 2.99
CA LYS A 94 -7.54 -1.45 2.82
C LYS A 94 -6.23 -2.00 3.40
N SER A 95 -5.13 -1.36 3.05
CA SER A 95 -3.81 -1.82 3.44
C SER A 95 -2.79 -0.69 3.54
N VAL A 96 -1.73 -0.97 4.29
CA VAL A 96 -0.54 -0.14 4.43
C VAL A 96 0.64 -0.94 3.91
N THR A 97 1.29 -0.47 2.87
CA THR A 97 2.51 -1.08 2.32
C THR A 97 3.71 -0.26 2.75
N VAL A 98 4.68 -0.90 3.37
CA VAL A 98 6.01 -0.36 3.68
C VAL A 98 6.97 -0.92 2.64
N SER A 99 7.52 -0.04 1.81
CA SER A 99 8.41 -0.39 0.69
C SER A 99 9.85 0.01 0.97
N GLY A 100 10.78 -0.77 0.44
CA GLY A 100 12.22 -0.54 0.59
C GLY A 100 12.80 -1.05 1.90
N VAL A 101 12.16 -2.06 2.51
CA VAL A 101 12.65 -2.67 3.76
C VAL A 101 13.83 -3.60 3.46
N ASP A 102 14.99 -3.36 4.08
CA ASP A 102 16.14 -4.24 4.03
C ASP A 102 15.99 -5.33 5.11
N LEU A 103 15.46 -6.48 4.71
CA LEU A 103 15.22 -7.59 5.61
C LEU A 103 16.50 -8.21 6.15
N VAL A 104 17.64 -8.03 5.47
CA VAL A 104 18.93 -8.55 5.89
C VAL A 104 19.54 -7.66 6.96
N ALA A 105 19.48 -6.34 6.77
CA ALA A 105 19.93 -5.37 7.77
C ALA A 105 18.99 -5.31 8.98
N CYS A 106 17.69 -5.50 8.78
CA CYS A 106 16.65 -5.44 9.80
C CYS A 106 16.37 -6.76 10.52
N GLN A 107 17.22 -7.78 10.35
CA GLN A 107 17.07 -9.01 11.11
C GLN A 107 17.02 -8.73 12.62
N LYS A 108 16.25 -9.54 13.34
CA LYS A 108 16.05 -9.41 14.80
C LYS A 108 15.37 -8.09 15.19
N THR A 109 14.63 -7.47 14.29
CA THR A 109 13.70 -6.38 14.61
C THR A 109 12.25 -6.82 14.36
N LYS A 110 11.31 -6.02 14.87
CA LYS A 110 9.90 -6.09 14.50
C LYS A 110 9.53 -4.78 13.82
N LEU A 111 8.77 -4.87 12.74
CA LEU A 111 8.20 -3.73 12.05
C LEU A 111 6.80 -3.48 12.61
N ARG A 112 6.50 -2.24 12.97
CA ARG A 112 5.16 -1.84 13.41
C ARG A 112 4.64 -0.68 12.59
N ILE A 113 3.33 -0.65 12.41
CA ILE A 113 2.61 0.46 11.78
C ILE A 113 1.54 1.02 12.71
N ARG A 114 1.28 2.33 12.58
CA ARG A 114 0.16 3.01 13.23
C ARG A 114 -0.44 4.02 12.27
N LEU A 115 -1.75 4.22 12.37
CA LEU A 115 -2.45 5.29 11.68
C LEU A 115 -2.80 6.38 12.69
N ILE A 116 -2.54 7.62 12.32
CA ILE A 116 -2.77 8.81 13.13
C ILE A 116 -3.78 9.68 12.40
N ASP A 117 -4.81 10.13 13.12
CA ASP A 117 -5.83 11.01 12.56
C ASP A 117 -5.32 12.45 12.35
N ASN A 118 -6.16 13.27 11.71
CA ASN A 118 -5.86 14.68 11.46
C ASN A 118 -5.69 15.53 12.74
N ALA A 119 -6.11 15.02 13.91
CA ALA A 119 -5.92 15.66 15.22
C ALA A 119 -4.68 15.15 15.96
N GLY A 120 -3.91 14.21 15.37
CA GLY A 120 -2.71 13.65 15.98
C GLY A 120 -2.98 12.46 16.92
N LYS A 121 -4.20 11.91 16.94
CA LYS A 121 -4.56 10.76 17.77
C LYS A 121 -4.44 9.44 17.00
N GLU A 122 -4.00 8.40 17.69
CA GLU A 122 -3.94 7.04 17.12
C GLU A 122 -5.34 6.49 16.79
N ILE A 123 -5.48 5.99 15.57
CA ILE A 123 -6.69 5.36 15.04
C ILE A 123 -6.70 3.88 15.44
N LEU A 124 -7.89 3.36 15.74
CA LEU A 124 -8.10 1.92 15.95
C LEU A 124 -8.01 1.20 14.60
N ILE A 125 -7.09 0.23 14.50
CA ILE A 125 -6.81 -0.53 13.27
C ILE A 125 -7.12 -2.03 13.40
N GLY A 126 -7.73 -2.42 14.51
CA GLY A 126 -8.13 -3.79 14.81
C GLY A 126 -9.26 -3.81 15.85
N PRO A 127 -9.65 -4.99 16.33
CA PRO A 127 -10.68 -5.11 17.35
C PRO A 127 -10.24 -4.47 18.68
N SER A 128 -11.21 -4.05 19.49
CA SER A 128 -10.98 -3.50 20.83
C SER A 128 -10.07 -2.24 20.81
N GLU A 129 -8.98 -2.23 21.58
CA GLU A 129 -8.02 -1.11 21.70
C GLU A 129 -6.81 -1.22 20.75
N ALA A 130 -6.90 -2.04 19.70
CA ALA A 130 -5.81 -2.26 18.76
C ALA A 130 -5.50 -1.02 17.92
N LYS A 131 -4.31 -0.45 18.14
CA LYS A 131 -3.82 0.77 17.46
C LYS A 131 -2.55 0.53 16.66
N VAL A 132 -1.93 -0.64 16.85
CA VAL A 132 -0.66 -1.01 16.24
C VAL A 132 -0.76 -2.39 15.63
N LEU A 133 -0.21 -2.54 14.44
CA LEU A 133 0.02 -3.83 13.80
C LEU A 133 1.52 -4.05 13.77
N GLN A 134 1.93 -5.28 14.08
CA GLN A 134 3.33 -5.65 14.18
C GLN A 134 3.59 -6.95 13.42
N MET A 135 4.76 -7.06 12.80
CA MET A 135 5.35 -8.31 12.34
C MET A 135 6.81 -8.43 12.81
N ALA A 136 7.34 -9.64 12.87
CA ALA A 136 8.76 -9.90 13.01
C ALA A 136 9.45 -9.98 11.64
N ILE A 137 10.59 -9.31 11.49
CA ILE A 137 11.42 -9.47 10.29
C ILE A 137 12.02 -10.89 10.27
N PRO A 138 11.91 -11.64 9.16
CA PRO A 138 12.49 -12.98 9.08
C PRO A 138 13.99 -12.99 9.37
N THR A 139 14.47 -13.99 10.11
CA THR A 139 15.87 -14.13 10.50
C THR A 139 16.72 -14.94 9.52
N SER A 140 16.11 -15.44 8.43
CA SER A 140 16.83 -16.16 7.38
C SER A 140 17.81 -15.23 6.66
N THR A 141 18.98 -15.75 6.29
CA THR A 141 19.96 -15.04 5.44
C THR A 141 19.47 -14.85 4.00
N ALA A 142 18.43 -15.57 3.57
CA ALA A 142 17.75 -15.38 2.31
C ALA A 142 16.23 -15.42 2.53
N PRO A 143 15.62 -14.33 3.01
CA PRO A 143 14.18 -14.23 3.17
C PRO A 143 13.47 -14.37 1.81
N SER A 144 12.41 -15.15 1.78
CA SER A 144 11.53 -15.31 0.61
C SER A 144 10.18 -14.67 0.86
N SER A 145 9.50 -14.28 -0.21
CA SER A 145 8.11 -13.82 -0.16
C SER A 145 7.21 -14.80 0.60
N THR A 146 6.35 -14.29 1.46
CA THR A 146 5.39 -15.09 2.24
C THR A 146 4.21 -14.23 2.69
N SER A 147 3.04 -14.86 2.80
CA SER A 147 1.83 -14.26 3.37
C SER A 147 1.36 -15.01 4.64
N ASP A 148 2.21 -15.87 5.18
CA ASP A 148 1.92 -16.59 6.42
C ASP A 148 2.04 -15.65 7.63
N ALA A 149 0.88 -15.21 8.13
CA ALA A 149 0.77 -14.34 9.29
C ALA A 149 1.38 -14.94 10.56
N ALA A 150 1.33 -16.27 10.74
CA ALA A 150 1.91 -16.92 11.91
C ALA A 150 3.44 -16.93 11.82
N ALA A 151 4.00 -17.24 10.65
CA ALA A 151 5.45 -17.20 10.42
C ALA A 151 6.03 -15.78 10.60
N LEU A 152 5.28 -14.75 10.18
CA LEU A 152 5.67 -13.35 10.36
C LEU A 152 5.31 -12.80 11.75
N GLY A 153 4.70 -13.60 12.64
CA GLY A 153 4.32 -13.16 13.98
C GLY A 153 3.39 -11.95 13.98
N LEU A 154 2.45 -11.91 13.03
CA LEU A 154 1.49 -10.81 12.90
C LEU A 154 0.63 -10.69 14.17
N SER A 155 0.62 -9.50 14.77
CA SER A 155 -0.09 -9.27 16.03
C SER A 155 -0.62 -7.84 16.15
N TYR A 156 -1.74 -7.68 16.86
CA TYR A 156 -2.22 -6.37 17.32
C TYR A 156 -1.58 -5.97 18.64
N LEU A 157 -1.28 -4.69 18.79
CA LEU A 157 -0.89 -4.09 20.07
C LEU A 157 -1.79 -2.91 20.44
N THR A 158 -1.86 -2.63 21.75
CA THR A 158 -2.36 -1.36 22.28
C THR A 158 -1.43 -0.21 21.87
N GLY A 159 -1.89 1.03 22.03
CA GLY A 159 -1.05 2.22 21.79
C GLY A 159 0.29 2.18 22.55
N PRO A 160 0.31 1.86 23.86
CA PRO A 160 1.56 1.66 24.61
C PRO A 160 2.44 0.48 24.14
N GLY A 161 1.88 -0.49 23.41
CA GLY A 161 2.61 -1.62 22.84
C GLY A 161 2.35 -2.98 23.49
N ASP A 162 1.32 -3.11 24.32
CA ASP A 162 0.92 -4.38 24.93
C ASP A 162 0.24 -5.29 23.90
N LEU A 163 0.56 -6.58 23.94
CA LEU A 163 -0.03 -7.58 23.05
C LEU A 163 -1.54 -7.72 23.31
N ILE A 164 -2.32 -7.64 22.23
CA ILE A 164 -3.75 -7.93 22.27
C ILE A 164 -3.98 -9.34 21.76
N SER A 165 -4.54 -10.20 22.62
CA SER A 165 -4.97 -11.54 22.25
C SER A 165 -6.39 -11.50 21.69
N GLY A 166 -6.64 -12.23 20.60
CA GLY A 166 -7.96 -12.29 19.98
C GLY A 166 -7.92 -12.77 18.53
N VAL A 167 -9.06 -12.69 17.86
CA VAL A 167 -9.18 -13.02 16.44
C VAL A 167 -8.48 -11.95 15.61
N MET A 168 -7.55 -12.36 14.75
CA MET A 168 -6.87 -11.50 13.79
C MET A 168 -7.73 -11.31 12.54
N SER A 169 -8.23 -10.09 12.33
CA SER A 169 -8.90 -9.70 11.08
C SER A 169 -7.91 -9.22 10.02
N ALA A 170 -6.76 -8.69 10.45
CA ALA A 170 -5.69 -8.28 9.55
C ALA A 170 -4.96 -9.47 8.92
N ALA A 171 -4.40 -9.22 7.74
CA ALA A 171 -3.53 -10.14 7.02
C ALA A 171 -2.23 -9.42 6.65
N ILE A 172 -1.23 -10.18 6.20
CA ILE A 172 0.07 -9.63 5.82
C ILE A 172 0.62 -10.30 4.57
N SER A 173 1.41 -9.56 3.80
CA SER A 173 2.24 -10.09 2.74
C SER A 173 3.63 -9.46 2.80
N LEU A 174 4.66 -10.29 2.77
CA LEU A 174 6.04 -9.91 2.56
C LEU A 174 6.44 -10.31 1.14
N SER A 175 6.98 -9.37 0.37
CA SER A 175 7.38 -9.59 -1.02
C SER A 175 8.84 -9.21 -1.22
N THR A 176 9.66 -10.19 -1.59
CA THR A 176 11.09 -10.02 -1.91
C THR A 176 11.39 -10.22 -3.39
N SER A 177 10.35 -10.35 -4.21
CA SER A 177 10.43 -10.65 -5.65
C SER A 177 9.30 -9.96 -6.40
N GLY A 178 9.54 -9.58 -7.65
CA GLY A 178 8.60 -8.80 -8.44
C GLY A 178 9.00 -7.32 -8.47
N THR A 179 8.02 -6.43 -8.45
CA THR A 179 8.23 -4.98 -8.50
C THR A 179 7.64 -4.28 -7.29
N SER A 180 8.36 -3.31 -6.76
CA SER A 180 7.96 -2.44 -5.65
C SER A 180 6.67 -1.71 -5.99
N MET A 181 5.74 -1.71 -5.04
CA MET A 181 4.48 -0.98 -5.13
C MET A 181 4.69 0.54 -5.11
N TYR A 182 5.83 1.01 -4.60
CA TYR A 182 6.12 2.43 -4.48
C TYR A 182 6.63 3.05 -5.80
N ASP A 183 7.65 2.45 -6.42
CA ASP A 183 8.37 3.02 -7.57
C ASP A 183 8.57 2.06 -8.75
N GLY A 184 8.06 0.82 -8.65
CA GLY A 184 8.21 -0.20 -9.68
C GLY A 184 9.62 -0.82 -9.76
N SER A 185 10.53 -0.48 -8.84
CA SER A 185 11.87 -1.09 -8.78
C SER A 185 11.80 -2.59 -8.48
N ALA A 186 12.83 -3.36 -8.85
CA ALA A 186 12.85 -4.79 -8.58
C ALA A 186 12.98 -5.07 -7.08
N LEU A 187 12.09 -5.93 -6.55
CA LEU A 187 12.14 -6.35 -5.15
C LEU A 187 13.27 -7.35 -4.92
N SER A 188 13.84 -7.30 -3.72
CA SER A 188 14.87 -8.22 -3.23
C SER A 188 14.82 -8.35 -1.71
N ALA A 189 15.68 -9.18 -1.13
CA ALA A 189 15.82 -9.25 0.33
C ALA A 189 16.30 -7.93 0.96
N ASN A 190 17.01 -7.08 0.20
CA ASN A 190 17.53 -5.79 0.67
C ASN A 190 16.59 -4.60 0.35
N SER A 191 15.50 -4.86 -0.38
CA SER A 191 14.50 -3.86 -0.72
C SER A 191 13.19 -4.60 -0.97
N ALA A 192 12.51 -4.91 0.13
CA ALA A 192 11.28 -5.68 0.16
C ALA A 192 10.07 -4.78 0.41
N ASP A 193 8.91 -5.30 0.01
CA ASP A 193 7.62 -4.71 0.35
C ASP A 193 6.93 -5.53 1.44
N VAL A 194 6.48 -4.85 2.49
CA VAL A 194 5.64 -5.41 3.53
C VAL A 194 4.26 -4.76 3.46
N THR A 195 3.23 -5.52 3.13
CA THR A 195 1.85 -5.04 3.08
C THR A 195 1.05 -5.58 4.23
N PHE A 196 0.58 -4.69 5.11
CA PHE A 196 -0.40 -4.99 6.17
C PHE A 196 -1.80 -4.70 5.64
N TYR A 197 -2.65 -5.72 5.54
CA TYR A 197 -4.06 -5.53 5.25
C TYR A 197 -4.82 -5.41 6.57
N LEU A 198 -5.59 -4.32 6.76
CA LEU A 198 -6.23 -4.04 8.05
C LEU A 198 -7.40 -4.98 8.34
N ASP A 199 -8.24 -5.18 7.34
CA ASP A 199 -9.35 -6.14 7.32
C ASP A 199 -9.71 -6.39 5.86
N PRO A 200 -9.14 -7.43 5.21
CA PRO A 200 -9.43 -7.76 3.82
C PRO A 200 -10.90 -8.06 3.54
N THR A 201 -11.66 -8.53 4.53
CA THR A 201 -13.08 -8.88 4.36
C THR A 201 -14.00 -7.67 4.52
N SER A 202 -13.50 -6.53 5.01
CA SER A 202 -14.24 -5.28 5.16
C SER A 202 -15.43 -5.38 6.13
N THR A 203 -15.38 -6.34 7.04
CA THR A 203 -16.53 -6.68 7.89
C THR A 203 -16.50 -6.02 9.26
N LEU A 204 -15.30 -5.76 9.79
CA LEU A 204 -15.08 -5.32 11.17
C LEU A 204 -14.35 -3.98 11.21
N ILE A 205 -13.35 -3.77 10.36
CA ILE A 205 -12.52 -2.57 10.37
C ILE A 205 -12.64 -1.83 9.03
N ASN A 206 -13.28 -0.66 9.07
CA ASN A 206 -13.47 0.21 7.91
C ASN A 206 -13.12 1.65 8.31
N ILE A 207 -11.86 2.01 8.12
CA ILE A 207 -11.33 3.34 8.47
C ILE A 207 -11.49 4.24 7.25
N ASP A 208 -12.17 5.37 7.40
CA ASP A 208 -12.24 6.38 6.34
C ASP A 208 -10.83 6.94 6.06
N GLY A 209 -10.36 6.77 4.83
CA GLY A 209 -9.05 7.25 4.40
C GLY A 209 -8.89 8.77 4.53
N ALA A 210 -9.98 9.54 4.47
CA ALA A 210 -9.94 10.98 4.68
C ALA A 210 -9.64 11.38 6.14
N SER A 211 -9.89 10.47 7.09
CA SER A 211 -9.61 10.70 8.51
C SER A 211 -8.12 10.49 8.88
N VAL A 212 -7.36 9.80 8.03
CA VAL A 212 -5.95 9.47 8.27
C VAL A 212 -5.07 10.65 7.88
N GLY A 213 -4.46 11.31 8.86
CA GLY A 213 -3.54 12.42 8.63
C GLY A 213 -2.09 11.96 8.44
N ARG A 214 -1.69 10.86 9.08
CA ARG A 214 -0.31 10.32 8.99
C ARG A 214 -0.27 8.82 9.26
N THR A 215 0.68 8.14 8.63
CA THR A 215 1.08 6.77 9.00
C THR A 215 2.47 6.81 9.60
N THR A 216 2.70 6.09 10.70
CA THR A 216 4.02 5.94 11.31
C THR A 216 4.49 4.51 11.17
N VAL A 217 5.78 4.34 10.89
CA VAL A 217 6.45 3.05 10.83
C VAL A 217 7.59 3.07 11.83
N GLU A 218 7.71 2.02 12.62
CA GLU A 218 8.77 1.88 13.62
C GLU A 218 9.37 0.48 13.55
N SER A 219 10.70 0.43 13.60
CA SER A 219 11.47 -0.81 13.74
C SER A 219 11.97 -0.91 15.18
N VAL A 220 11.58 -1.97 15.88
CA VAL A 220 11.90 -2.18 17.30
C VAL A 220 12.71 -3.45 17.48
N ASN A 221 13.60 -3.47 18.48
CA ASN A 221 14.39 -4.66 18.79
C ASN A 221 13.50 -5.89 19.10
N ASN A 222 13.87 -7.05 18.56
CA ASN A 222 13.26 -8.34 18.84
C ASN A 222 14.26 -9.28 19.54
N PRO A 223 14.50 -9.12 20.85
CA PRO A 223 15.47 -9.93 21.58
C PRO A 223 15.14 -11.42 21.59
N SER A 224 13.86 -11.79 21.44
CA SER A 224 13.38 -13.18 21.32
C SER A 224 13.77 -13.89 20.01
N ALA A 225 14.33 -13.17 19.03
CA ALA A 225 14.94 -13.77 17.84
C ALA A 225 16.38 -14.28 18.08
N MET A 226 16.90 -14.15 19.30
CA MET A 226 18.15 -14.77 19.74
C MET A 226 17.89 -16.22 20.18
N GLY A 227 17.63 -17.07 19.19
CA GLY A 227 17.85 -18.51 19.28
C GLY A 227 19.21 -18.86 18.72
#